data_AF-A0A4Y5YLP9-F1
#
_entry.id   AF-A0A4Y5YLP9-F1
#
_cell.length_a   1.000
_cell.length_b   1.000
_cell.length_c   1.000
_cell.angle_alpha   90.00
_cell.angle_beta   90.00
_cell.angle_gamma   90.00
#
_symmetry.space_group_name_H-M   'P 1'
#
loop_
_entity.id
_entity.type
_entity.pdbx_description
1 polymer ?
#
loop_
_entity_poly.entity_id
_entity_poly.type
_entity_poly.pdbx_seq_one_letter_code
_entity_poly.pdbx_strand_id
1 'polypeptide(L)'
;MSHEHAPEYRSLPAPLLRLAQHEAVQRITTADLLATPPRVTESGRFVGRVDSGGLGSPRFFVGEYRDGRMPAALVLEYGVSSADQTGSARVWSLADHRGVSPDYRLVHDDSSRGYVTA
;
A
#
# COMPACT_ATOMS: atom_id res chain seq x y z
N MET A 1 23.98 -1.45 -37.50
CA MET A 1 23.28 -0.52 -36.60
C MET A 1 21.82 -0.90 -36.60
N SER A 2 21.29 -1.29 -35.44
CA SER A 2 19.94 -0.98 -34.95
C SER A 2 19.78 -1.68 -33.61
N HIS A 3 19.56 -0.88 -32.57
CA HIS A 3 19.62 -1.22 -31.17
C HIS A 3 18.53 -2.22 -30.75
N GLU A 4 18.95 -3.20 -29.96
CA GLU A 4 18.11 -3.96 -29.04
C GLU A 4 17.24 -3.01 -28.20
N HIS A 5 15.92 -3.09 -28.35
CA HIS A 5 14.99 -2.55 -27.37
C HIS A 5 14.78 -3.61 -26.30
N ALA A 6 15.67 -3.63 -25.31
CA ALA A 6 15.38 -4.30 -24.05
C ALA A 6 14.24 -3.52 -23.35
N PRO A 7 13.14 -4.15 -22.91
CA PRO A 7 12.16 -3.47 -22.09
C PRO A 7 12.84 -3.08 -20.78
N GLU A 8 12.87 -1.80 -20.47
CA GLU A 8 13.30 -1.31 -19.16
C GLU A 8 12.37 -1.90 -18.09
N TYR A 9 12.76 -3.06 -17.55
CA TYR A 9 12.23 -3.57 -16.30
C TYR A 9 12.60 -2.57 -15.22
N ARG A 10 11.73 -1.57 -15.03
CA ARG A 10 11.79 -0.67 -13.89
C ARG A 10 11.47 -1.51 -12.66
N SER A 11 12.51 -2.15 -12.13
CA SER A 11 12.54 -2.76 -10.81
C SER A 11 11.97 -1.75 -9.83
N LEU A 12 11.10 -2.22 -8.93
CA LEU A 12 10.68 -1.41 -7.81
C LEU A 12 11.94 -0.79 -7.18
N PRO A 13 12.00 0.53 -6.96
CA PRO A 13 13.18 1.13 -6.39
C PRO A 13 13.45 0.43 -5.05
N ALA A 14 14.69 -0.04 -4.86
CA ALA A 14 15.11 -0.82 -3.71
C ALA A 14 14.62 -0.32 -2.33
N PRO A 15 14.42 1.00 -2.08
CA PRO A 15 13.81 1.50 -0.84
C PRO A 15 12.40 0.99 -0.57
N LEU A 16 11.57 0.78 -1.60
CA LEU A 16 10.18 0.32 -1.45
C LEU A 16 10.10 -1.18 -1.15
N LEU A 17 10.96 -1.97 -1.80
CA LEU A 17 11.14 -3.39 -1.46
C LEU A 17 11.68 -3.55 -0.03
N ARG A 18 12.61 -2.67 0.40
CA ARG A 18 13.08 -2.65 1.79
C ARG A 18 11.98 -2.25 2.76
N LEU A 19 11.17 -1.25 2.43
CA LEU A 19 10.03 -0.85 3.26
C LEU A 19 9.07 -2.03 3.45
N ALA A 20 8.68 -2.71 2.37
CA ALA A 20 7.80 -3.88 2.39
C ALA A 20 8.35 -5.11 3.15
N GLN A 21 9.67 -5.12 3.42
CA GLN A 21 10.39 -6.16 4.18
C GLN A 21 10.57 -5.82 5.67
N HIS A 22 10.29 -4.60 6.12
CA HIS A 22 10.42 -4.21 7.52
C HIS A 22 9.20 -4.65 8.36
N GLU A 23 9.43 -5.07 9.61
CA GLU A 23 8.39 -5.48 10.59
C GLU A 23 7.27 -4.44 10.82
N ALA A 24 7.53 -3.18 10.45
CA ALA A 24 6.59 -2.06 10.54
C ALA A 24 5.58 -1.97 9.38
N VAL A 25 5.39 -3.04 8.59
CA VAL A 25 4.43 -3.09 7.48
C VAL A 25 3.23 -3.96 7.83
N GLN A 26 2.03 -3.44 7.58
CA GLN A 26 0.82 -4.24 7.53
C GLN A 26 0.41 -4.50 6.08
N ARG A 27 0.19 -5.77 5.74
CA ARG A 27 -0.38 -6.17 4.46
C ARG A 27 -1.90 -6.15 4.56
N ILE A 28 -2.54 -5.55 3.56
CA ILE A 28 -4.00 -5.45 3.46
C ILE A 28 -4.46 -5.91 2.08
N THR A 29 -5.73 -6.26 1.97
CA THR A 29 -6.40 -6.63 0.74
C THR A 29 -7.44 -5.60 0.35
N THR A 30 -7.99 -5.70 -0.87
CA THR A 30 -9.10 -4.83 -1.29
C THR A 30 -10.36 -5.02 -0.45
N ALA A 31 -10.57 -6.20 0.15
CA ALA A 31 -11.69 -6.47 1.03
C ALA A 31 -11.58 -5.74 2.38
N ASP A 32 -10.36 -5.38 2.79
CA ASP A 32 -10.10 -4.64 4.03
C ASP A 32 -10.40 -3.13 3.89
N LEU A 33 -10.59 -2.64 2.65
CA LEU A 33 -10.85 -1.24 2.36
C LEU A 33 -12.35 -0.90 2.41
N LEU A 34 -12.73 -0.21 3.47
CA LEU A 34 -14.09 0.17 3.79
C LEU A 34 -14.41 1.59 3.27
N ALA A 35 -15.64 1.78 2.81
CA ALA A 35 -16.13 3.10 2.38
C ALA A 35 -16.48 4.02 3.55
N THR A 36 -16.79 3.44 4.71
CA THR A 36 -17.12 4.16 5.94
C THR A 36 -16.21 3.70 7.08
N PRO A 37 -15.85 4.59 8.03
CA PRO A 37 -15.03 4.21 9.16
C PRO A 37 -15.81 3.25 10.07
N PRO A 38 -15.32 2.03 10.31
CA PRO A 38 -15.94 1.12 11.27
C PRO A 38 -15.76 1.64 12.70
N ARG A 39 -16.60 1.17 13.62
CA ARG A 39 -16.36 1.38 15.06
C ARG A 39 -15.54 0.21 15.59
N VAL A 40 -14.38 0.50 16.16
CA VAL A 40 -13.48 -0.50 16.74
C VAL A 40 -13.33 -0.19 18.23
N THR A 41 -13.65 -1.17 19.07
CA THR A 41 -13.54 -1.07 20.54
C THR A 41 -12.47 -2.00 21.11
N GLU A 42 -11.85 -2.82 20.25
CA GLU A 42 -10.85 -3.81 20.64
C GLU A 42 -9.51 -3.13 20.94
N SER A 43 -8.96 -3.46 22.11
CA SER A 43 -7.64 -2.98 22.52
C SER A 43 -6.58 -3.61 21.61
N GLY A 44 -5.75 -2.78 20.97
CA GLY A 44 -4.74 -3.23 20.01
C GLY A 44 -5.14 -3.09 18.54
N ARG A 45 -6.33 -2.54 18.25
CA ARG A 45 -6.76 -2.17 16.90
C ARG A 45 -7.03 -0.68 16.78
N PHE A 46 -6.92 -0.17 15.56
CA PHE A 46 -7.24 1.22 15.24
C PHE A 46 -7.94 1.31 13.89
N VAL A 47 -8.64 2.42 13.66
CA VAL A 47 -9.19 2.74 12.35
C VAL A 47 -8.25 3.71 11.66
N GLY A 48 -7.64 3.28 10.56
CA GLY A 48 -6.80 4.13 9.74
C GLY A 48 -7.52 4.56 8.48
N ARG A 49 -7.05 5.67 7.91
CA ARG A 49 -7.54 6.22 6.65
C ARG A 49 -6.42 6.14 5.62
N VAL A 50 -6.72 5.64 4.43
CA VAL A 50 -5.81 5.70 3.27
C VAL A 50 -6.32 6.73 2.27
N ASP A 51 -5.41 7.59 1.81
CA ASP A 51 -5.66 8.48 0.68
C ASP A 51 -5.20 7.79 -0.61
N SER A 52 -6.09 7.66 -1.59
CA SER A 52 -5.80 7.08 -2.90
C SER A 52 -5.17 8.06 -3.90
N GLY A 53 -4.86 9.30 -3.50
CA GLY A 53 -4.06 10.23 -4.31
C GLY A 53 -4.72 10.80 -5.56
N GLY A 54 -5.97 10.43 -5.86
CA GLY A 54 -6.75 11.01 -6.96
C GLY A 54 -8.25 10.92 -6.70
N LEU A 55 -8.91 12.09 -6.58
CA LEU A 55 -10.35 12.43 -6.60
C LEU A 55 -11.40 11.46 -6.01
N GLY A 56 -10.99 10.36 -5.40
CA GLY A 56 -11.84 9.34 -4.82
C GLY A 56 -12.08 9.59 -3.34
N SER A 57 -13.21 9.10 -2.85
CA SER A 57 -13.51 9.09 -1.43
C SER A 57 -12.40 8.37 -0.66
N PRO A 58 -11.98 8.89 0.51
CA PRO A 58 -11.04 8.19 1.36
C PRO A 58 -11.56 6.79 1.71
N ARG A 59 -10.64 5.84 1.81
CA ARG A 59 -10.96 4.50 2.30
C ARG A 59 -10.45 4.34 3.72
N PHE A 60 -11.15 3.51 4.47
CA PHE A 60 -10.83 3.19 5.84
C PHE A 60 -10.40 1.73 5.92
N PHE A 61 -9.57 1.42 6.89
CA PHE A 61 -9.19 0.04 7.19
C PHE A 61 -9.06 -0.12 8.70
N VAL A 62 -9.08 -1.38 9.16
CA VAL A 62 -8.76 -1.70 10.55
C VAL A 62 -7.31 -2.13 10.61
N GLY A 63 -6.49 -1.32 11.27
CA GLY A 63 -5.08 -1.60 11.53
C GLY A 63 -4.89 -2.30 12.87
N GLU A 64 -3.80 -3.05 12.99
CA GLU A 64 -3.39 -3.67 14.25
C GLU A 64 -2.06 -3.08 14.71
N TYR A 65 -1.95 -2.77 15.99
CA TYR A 65 -0.67 -2.39 16.57
C TYR A 65 0.23 -3.63 16.64
N ARG A 66 1.48 -3.48 16.20
CA ARG A 66 2.53 -4.50 16.34
C ARG A 66 3.50 -4.07 17.42
N ASP A 67 3.63 -4.88 18.47
CA ASP A 67 4.48 -4.58 19.63
C ASP A 67 4.19 -3.19 20.23
N GLY A 68 2.90 -2.83 20.30
CA GLY A 68 2.43 -1.53 20.79
C GLY A 68 2.70 -0.36 19.85
N ARG A 69 3.21 -0.60 18.64
CA ARG A 69 3.51 0.43 17.64
C ARG A 69 2.59 0.33 16.43
N MET A 70 2.26 1.49 15.88
CA MET A 70 1.49 1.57 14.65
C MET A 70 2.37 1.17 13.45
N PRO A 71 1.84 0.42 12.47
CA PRO A 71 2.55 0.16 11.23
C PRO A 71 2.95 1.46 10.54
N ALA A 72 4.22 1.60 10.18
CA ALA A 72 4.72 2.77 9.46
C ALA A 72 4.28 2.79 8.00
N ALA A 73 3.89 1.63 7.46
CA ALA A 73 3.43 1.50 6.08
C ALA A 73 2.37 0.42 5.90
N LEU A 74 1.59 0.56 4.84
CA LEU A 74 0.59 -0.39 4.38
C LEU A 74 0.93 -0.82 2.96
N VAL A 75 0.75 -2.10 2.67
CA VAL A 75 0.95 -2.67 1.33
C VAL A 75 -0.30 -3.42 0.93
N LEU A 76 -0.81 -3.09 -0.25
CA LEU A 76 -1.87 -3.84 -0.93
C LEU A 76 -1.30 -4.38 -2.23
N GLU A 77 -1.16 -5.70 -2.32
CA GLU A 77 -0.67 -6.40 -3.50
C GLU A 77 -1.87 -6.83 -4.38
N TYR A 78 -1.71 -6.71 -5.69
CA TYR A 78 -2.65 -7.10 -6.72
C TYR A 78 -2.04 -8.24 -7.55
N GLY A 79 -2.84 -9.29 -7.79
CA GLY A 79 -2.42 -10.44 -8.59
C GLY A 79 -1.55 -11.44 -7.83
N VAL A 80 -1.19 -12.53 -8.51
CA VAL A 80 -0.36 -13.59 -7.94
C VAL A 80 1.10 -13.29 -8.27
N SER A 81 1.91 -13.04 -7.25
CA SER A 81 3.35 -12.91 -7.42
C SER A 81 3.92 -14.24 -7.91
N SER A 82 4.45 -14.27 -9.14
CA SER A 82 5.18 -15.43 -9.69
C SER A 82 6.66 -15.10 -9.80
N ALA A 83 7.51 -16.11 -9.99
CA ALA A 83 8.96 -15.93 -10.10
C ALA A 83 9.37 -14.89 -11.17
N ASP A 84 8.52 -14.67 -12.18
CA ASP A 84 8.77 -13.75 -13.30
C ASP A 84 7.81 -12.53 -13.32
N GLN A 85 6.87 -12.43 -12.38
CA GLN A 85 5.95 -11.31 -12.25
C GLN A 85 5.91 -10.81 -10.81
N THR A 86 6.45 -9.59 -10.61
CA THR A 86 6.12 -8.80 -9.43
C THR A 86 4.67 -8.35 -9.59
N GLY A 87 3.77 -8.82 -8.71
CA GLY A 87 2.40 -8.32 -8.65
C GLY A 87 2.40 -6.81 -8.44
N SER A 88 1.46 -6.10 -9.07
CA SER A 88 1.30 -4.67 -8.82
C SER A 88 0.97 -4.43 -7.35
N ALA A 89 1.45 -3.34 -6.76
CA ALA A 89 1.18 -2.97 -5.40
C ALA A 89 0.86 -1.48 -5.25
N ARG A 90 0.02 -1.19 -4.26
CA ARG A 90 -0.09 0.13 -3.65
C ARG A 90 0.58 0.12 -2.30
N VAL A 91 1.40 1.14 -2.06
CA VAL A 91 2.09 1.35 -0.80
C VAL A 91 1.72 2.71 -0.25
N TRP A 92 1.27 2.72 1.00
CA TRP A 92 1.04 3.94 1.76
C TRP A 92 2.02 4.03 2.92
N SER A 93 2.44 5.24 3.28
CA SER A 93 3.20 5.52 4.49
C SER A 93 2.35 6.30 5.48
N LEU A 94 2.55 6.05 6.77
CA LEU A 94 1.94 6.85 7.84
C LEU A 94 2.33 8.32 7.65
N ALA A 95 1.34 9.21 7.56
CA ALA A 95 1.54 10.65 7.50
C ALA A 95 1.79 11.20 8.91
N ASP A 96 2.50 12.34 9.01
CA ASP A 96 2.72 13.00 10.29
C ASP A 96 1.40 13.26 11.02
N HIS A 97 1.24 12.59 12.16
CA HIS A 97 -0.01 12.42 12.88
C HIS A 97 -0.48 13.77 13.47
N ARG A 98 -1.47 14.41 12.85
CA ARG A 98 -2.15 15.61 13.40
C ARG A 98 -3.67 15.44 13.61
N GLY A 99 -4.21 14.26 13.29
CA GLY A 99 -5.65 13.94 13.38
C GLY A 99 -6.03 13.00 14.52
N VAL A 100 -7.34 12.77 14.67
CA VAL A 100 -7.95 11.81 15.63
C VAL A 100 -7.76 10.36 15.19
N SER A 101 -7.51 10.14 13.90
CA SER A 101 -7.21 8.83 13.31
C SER A 101 -5.93 8.94 12.47
N PRO A 102 -5.11 7.87 12.40
CA PRO A 102 -3.91 7.87 11.58
C PRO A 102 -4.26 7.91 10.09
N ASP A 103 -3.63 8.86 9.40
CA ASP A 103 -3.74 9.01 7.96
C ASP A 103 -2.52 8.37 7.28
N TYR A 104 -2.77 7.61 6.22
CA TYR A 104 -1.77 6.96 5.40
C TYR A 104 -1.79 7.56 3.99
N ARG A 105 -0.65 8.10 3.57
CA ARG A 105 -0.48 8.76 2.27
C ARG A 105 0.10 7.78 1.26
N LEU A 106 -0.47 7.76 0.06
CA LEU A 106 0.03 6.95 -1.05
C LEU A 106 1.43 7.43 -1.44
N VAL A 107 2.42 6.54 -1.38
CA VAL A 107 3.82 6.80 -1.77
C VAL A 107 4.22 5.99 -3.00
N HIS A 108 3.47 4.93 -3.32
CA HIS A 108 3.68 4.15 -4.52
C HIS A 108 2.35 3.57 -5.02
N ASP A 109 2.12 3.65 -6.33
CA ASP A 109 1.01 2.99 -7.01
C ASP A 109 1.49 2.55 -8.39
N ASP A 110 1.56 1.25 -8.61
CA ASP A 110 1.79 0.67 -9.94
C ASP A 110 0.62 -0.24 -10.38
N SER A 111 -0.54 -0.10 -9.73
CA SER A 111 -1.78 -0.84 -10.05
C SER A 111 -2.28 -0.62 -11.48
N SER A 112 -1.83 0.46 -12.13
CA SER A 112 -2.18 0.79 -13.51
C SER A 112 -1.23 0.21 -14.56
N ARG A 113 -0.08 -0.40 -14.18
CA ARG A 113 0.89 -0.93 -15.15
C ARG A 113 0.36 -2.09 -16.00
N GLY A 114 -0.74 -2.74 -15.59
CA GLY A 114 -1.35 -3.85 -16.31
C GLY A 114 -2.34 -3.48 -17.43
N TYR A 115 -2.69 -2.20 -17.61
CA TYR A 115 -3.72 -1.77 -18.57
C TYR A 115 -3.19 -1.26 -19.92
N VAL A 116 -1.88 -1.32 -20.17
CA VAL A 116 -1.34 -1.03 -21.51
C VAL A 116 -1.38 -2.30 -22.35
N THR A 117 -2.55 -2.63 -22.90
CA THR A 117 -2.64 -3.56 -24.02
C THR A 117 -2.09 -2.85 -25.26
N ALA A 118 -0.90 -3.25 -25.71
CA ALA A 118 -0.39 -2.95 -27.05
C ALA A 118 -1.14 -3.77 -28.11
#